data_AF-A0A851HX97-F1
#
_entry.id   AF-A0A851HX97-F1
#
_cell.length_a   1.000
_cell.length_b   1.000
_cell.length_c   1.000
_cell.angle_alpha   90.00
_cell.angle_beta   90.00
_cell.angle_gamma   90.00
#
_symmetry.space_group_name_H-M   'P 1'
#
loop_
_entity.id
_entity.type
_entity.pdbx_description
1 polymer ?
#
loop_
_entity_poly.entity_id
_entity_poly.type
_entity_poly.pdbx_seq_one_letter_code
_entity_poly.pdbx_strand_id
1 'polypeptide(L)'
;MLKGLRQASTGGIVVVSFALMLSACGGGDDSDSGGSGGPSTELKPGVYDIGTDMGGVLREGLSLISPTTGEFVSGFVDNVEGSEVKAFAFGNIKFSSGKISGSIVEYKATPSPWKLIEGTLSGDVVSSERADLIASKNGKVNSISVLLRRSGVSDSGITLEKLSATYSTPDSTSAITITENGEITGDAHSCSNILGEVVIPDTSINVFKVTYKAEAFNCSGLPSEEVLGDDLKGEYSGLGTFDEHTNKLIFYTRNDNEKVAWMFEGIRH
;
A
#
# COMPACT_ATOMS: atom_id res chain seq x y z
N MET A 1 10.84 -8.61 -3.99
CA MET A 1 11.80 -9.72 -3.83
C MET A 1 12.68 -9.43 -2.62
N LEU A 2 12.12 -9.57 -1.42
CA LEU A 2 12.82 -9.37 -0.14
C LEU A 2 13.49 -10.67 0.29
N LYS A 3 14.58 -11.05 -0.39
CA LYS A 3 15.39 -12.18 0.05
C LYS A 3 16.20 -11.76 1.28
N GLY A 4 15.69 -12.04 2.48
CA GLY A 4 16.48 -11.80 3.70
C GLY A 4 15.82 -12.03 5.05
N LEU A 5 14.49 -12.12 5.15
CA LEU A 5 13.83 -12.39 6.43
C LEU A 5 13.91 -13.88 6.77
N ARG A 6 14.99 -14.29 7.47
CA ARG A 6 15.04 -15.60 8.13
C ARG A 6 14.50 -15.49 9.56
N GLN A 7 13.58 -16.41 9.85
CA GLN A 7 12.87 -16.59 11.11
C GLN A 7 13.85 -16.97 12.24
N ALA A 8 13.72 -16.31 13.40
CA ALA A 8 14.09 -16.89 14.69
C ALA A 8 12.81 -17.00 15.51
N SER A 9 12.32 -18.23 15.71
CA SER A 9 11.15 -18.47 16.54
C SER A 9 11.49 -18.40 18.03
N THR A 10 10.45 -18.06 18.80
CA THR A 10 10.31 -18.15 20.26
C THR A 10 11.10 -17.16 21.11
N GLY A 11 10.40 -16.11 21.54
CA GLY A 11 10.60 -15.45 22.82
C GLY A 11 11.82 -14.54 22.92
N GLY A 12 11.62 -13.26 22.63
CA GLY A 12 12.56 -12.20 22.98
C GLY A 12 13.20 -11.53 21.78
N ILE A 13 13.06 -10.19 21.78
CA ILE A 13 13.92 -9.19 21.13
C ILE A 13 14.38 -9.58 19.71
N VAL A 14 13.81 -8.91 18.71
CA VAL A 14 14.37 -8.86 17.35
C VAL A 14 15.73 -8.16 17.43
N VAL A 15 16.79 -8.94 17.64
CA VAL A 15 18.17 -8.51 17.43
C VAL A 15 18.49 -8.76 15.96
N VAL A 16 18.48 -7.69 15.17
CA VAL A 16 19.11 -7.70 13.84
C VAL A 16 20.63 -7.67 14.06
N SER A 17 21.23 -8.83 14.30
CA SER A 17 22.68 -8.99 14.32
C SER A 17 23.21 -9.06 12.90
N PHE A 18 23.89 -8.00 12.44
CA PHE A 18 24.85 -8.10 11.35
C PHE A 18 26.26 -8.25 11.96
N ALA A 19 26.79 -9.47 11.94
CA ALA A 19 28.20 -9.73 12.18
C ALA A 19 28.93 -9.94 10.84
N LEU A 20 29.75 -8.94 10.52
CA LEU A 20 31.06 -8.98 9.86
C LEU A 20 31.24 -9.73 8.53
N MET A 21 31.63 -8.97 7.51
CA MET A 21 32.81 -9.29 6.69
C MET A 21 33.76 -8.09 6.74
N LEU A 22 34.83 -8.24 7.53
CA LEU A 22 36.08 -7.50 7.32
C LEU A 22 36.64 -7.92 5.97
N SER A 23 36.84 -6.97 5.06
CA SER A 23 37.88 -7.10 4.03
C SER A 23 38.84 -5.93 4.19
N ALA A 24 40.05 -6.28 4.60
CA ALA A 24 41.21 -5.42 4.65
C ALA A 24 41.97 -5.60 3.33
N CYS A 25 42.03 -4.53 2.52
CA CYS A 25 43.01 -4.22 1.46
C CYS A 25 42.49 -2.96 0.76
N GLY A 26 43.14 -1.80 0.63
CA GLY A 26 44.43 -1.26 1.02
C GLY A 26 44.60 0.07 0.26
N GLY A 27 45.05 1.12 0.96
CA GLY A 27 45.81 2.26 0.41
C GLY A 27 45.06 3.41 -0.27
N GLY A 28 45.33 4.63 0.22
CA GLY A 28 45.38 5.85 -0.61
C GLY A 28 44.52 7.01 -0.12
N ASP A 29 45.15 7.97 0.54
CA ASP A 29 44.61 9.28 0.94
C ASP A 29 44.00 10.06 -0.24
N ASP A 30 42.84 10.70 -0.01
CA ASP A 30 42.69 12.14 -0.20
C ASP A 30 41.40 12.65 0.45
N SER A 31 41.58 13.69 1.24
CA SER A 31 40.56 14.42 1.99
C SER A 31 39.68 15.26 1.06
N ASP A 32 38.36 15.06 1.13
CA ASP A 32 37.46 16.20 0.97
C ASP A 32 36.16 16.04 1.76
N SER A 33 35.67 17.21 2.14
CA SER A 33 34.86 17.53 3.29
C SER A 33 33.34 17.25 3.18
N GLY A 34 32.73 16.91 4.33
CA GLY A 34 31.45 17.51 4.72
C GLY A 34 30.17 16.91 4.16
N GLY A 35 29.75 15.76 4.71
CA GLY A 35 28.38 15.26 4.55
C GLY A 35 27.92 14.54 5.80
N SER A 36 27.71 15.29 6.89
CA SER A 36 27.07 14.77 8.10
C SER A 36 25.61 14.46 7.79
N GLY A 37 25.35 13.29 7.21
CA GLY A 37 24.02 12.70 7.10
C GLY A 37 23.49 12.41 8.49
N GLY A 38 22.91 13.42 9.13
CA GLY A 38 22.05 13.20 10.28
C GLY A 38 20.96 12.19 9.89
N PRO A 39 20.48 11.35 10.82
CA PRO A 39 19.36 10.47 10.52
C PRO A 39 18.23 11.37 10.01
N SER A 40 17.78 11.17 8.77
CA SER A 40 16.60 11.87 8.29
C SER A 40 15.47 11.46 9.23
N THR A 41 15.05 12.38 10.09
CA THR A 41 14.04 12.13 11.12
C THR A 41 12.64 11.91 10.54
N GLU A 42 12.53 11.94 9.22
CA GLU A 42 11.29 11.89 8.45
C GLU A 42 11.40 10.79 7.39
N LEU A 43 10.36 9.96 7.36
CA LEU A 43 10.14 8.97 6.32
C LEU A 43 9.55 9.69 5.11
N LYS A 44 10.11 9.50 3.92
CA LYS A 44 9.57 10.15 2.72
C LYS A 44 8.22 9.55 2.31
N PRO A 45 7.30 10.31 1.72
CA PRO A 45 6.14 9.71 1.08
C PRO A 45 6.53 8.89 -0.16
N GLY A 46 5.60 8.07 -0.64
CA GLY A 46 5.80 7.28 -1.85
C GLY A 46 5.28 5.86 -1.75
N VAL A 47 5.89 5.00 -2.56
CA VAL A 47 5.57 3.59 -2.75
C VAL A 47 6.57 2.75 -1.97
N TYR A 48 6.07 1.76 -1.25
CA TYR A 48 6.84 0.90 -0.36
C TYR A 48 6.56 -0.57 -0.63
N ASP A 49 7.61 -1.38 -0.63
CA ASP A 49 7.45 -2.79 -0.30
C ASP A 49 7.16 -2.87 1.21
N ILE A 50 6.15 -3.64 1.58
CA ILE A 50 5.81 -3.92 2.98
C ILE A 50 5.98 -5.42 3.26
N GLY A 51 6.74 -5.74 4.29
CA GLY A 51 6.82 -7.08 4.87
C GLY A 51 6.18 -7.07 6.25
N THR A 52 5.20 -7.94 6.51
CA THR A 52 4.43 -7.97 7.75
C THR A 52 4.49 -9.36 8.39
N ASP A 53 4.83 -9.42 9.67
CA ASP A 53 4.66 -10.59 10.53
C ASP A 53 3.33 -10.50 11.30
N MET A 54 2.45 -11.46 11.05
CA MET A 54 1.21 -11.67 11.81
C MET A 54 1.26 -13.00 12.55
N GLY A 55 1.85 -12.99 13.74
CA GLY A 55 1.89 -14.18 14.60
C GLY A 55 2.72 -15.33 14.03
N GLY A 56 3.82 -15.02 13.34
CA GLY A 56 4.75 -15.96 12.74
C GLY A 56 4.54 -16.20 11.24
N VAL A 57 3.45 -15.66 10.66
CA VAL A 57 3.18 -15.72 9.22
C VAL A 57 3.68 -14.42 8.58
N LEU A 58 4.67 -14.55 7.70
CA LEU A 58 5.20 -13.45 6.91
C LEU A 58 4.35 -13.22 5.67
N ARG A 59 3.94 -11.96 5.46
CA ARG A 59 3.27 -11.49 4.25
C ARG A 59 4.06 -10.39 3.59
N GLU A 60 4.06 -10.37 2.27
CA GLU A 60 4.61 -9.29 1.47
C GLU A 60 3.47 -8.57 0.74
N GLY A 61 3.67 -7.29 0.47
CA GLY A 61 2.68 -6.47 -0.19
C GLY A 61 3.24 -5.13 -0.66
N LEU A 62 2.33 -4.26 -1.08
CA LEU A 62 2.63 -2.88 -1.39
C LEU A 62 1.98 -1.96 -0.36
N SER A 63 2.65 -0.86 -0.06
CA SER A 63 2.08 0.22 0.75
C SER A 63 2.34 1.56 0.08
N LEU A 64 1.37 2.48 0.21
CA LEU A 64 1.44 3.83 -0.31
C LEU A 64 1.26 4.81 0.85
N ILE A 65 2.11 5.84 0.89
CA ILE A 65 2.04 6.94 1.84
C ILE A 65 1.86 8.25 1.06
N SER A 66 0.76 8.94 1.33
CA SER A 66 0.44 10.22 0.72
C SER A 66 1.47 11.30 1.08
N PRO A 67 1.87 12.17 0.13
CA PRO A 67 2.83 13.24 0.37
C PRO A 67 2.30 14.40 1.22
N THR A 68 0.99 14.57 1.34
CA THR A 68 0.40 15.78 1.95
C THR A 68 -0.49 15.51 3.15
N THR A 69 -1.12 14.34 3.21
CA THR A 69 -2.18 14.04 4.21
C THR A 69 -1.74 13.07 5.30
N GLY A 70 -0.64 12.34 5.09
CA GLY A 70 -0.29 11.19 5.94
C GLY A 70 -1.24 10.01 5.79
N GLU A 71 -2.15 10.04 4.80
CA GLU A 71 -2.96 8.88 4.42
C GLU A 71 -2.02 7.72 4.06
N PHE A 72 -2.36 6.54 4.58
CA PHE A 72 -1.61 5.31 4.43
C PHE A 72 -2.55 4.23 3.92
N VAL A 73 -2.10 3.48 2.92
CA VAL A 73 -2.73 2.22 2.53
C VAL A 73 -1.71 1.11 2.37
N SER A 74 -2.12 -0.12 2.62
CA SER A 74 -1.35 -1.32 2.32
C SER A 74 -2.26 -2.41 1.80
N GLY A 75 -1.76 -3.21 0.87
CA GLY A 75 -2.44 -4.38 0.35
C GLY A 75 -1.53 -5.61 0.37
N PHE A 76 -2.10 -6.70 0.84
CA PHE A 76 -1.47 -8.02 0.89
C PHE A 76 -2.34 -8.99 0.10
N VAL A 77 -1.71 -9.70 -0.82
CA VAL A 77 -2.32 -10.82 -1.53
C VAL A 77 -1.60 -12.07 -1.04
N ASP A 78 -2.26 -12.82 -0.16
CA ASP A 78 -1.72 -14.06 0.40
C ASP A 78 -2.34 -15.26 -0.32
N ASN A 79 -1.58 -16.33 -0.49
CA ASN A 79 -2.07 -17.61 -1.01
C ASN A 79 -2.06 -18.60 0.14
N VAL A 80 -3.18 -18.71 0.86
CA VAL A 80 -3.33 -19.63 1.99
C VAL A 80 -4.11 -20.84 1.52
N GLU A 81 -3.49 -22.02 1.59
CA GLU A 81 -4.15 -23.31 1.32
C GLU A 81 -4.84 -23.42 -0.06
N GLY A 82 -4.34 -22.70 -1.06
CA GLY A 82 -4.90 -22.69 -2.42
C GLY A 82 -6.00 -21.66 -2.66
N SER A 83 -6.29 -20.81 -1.67
CA SER A 83 -7.20 -19.67 -1.79
C SER A 83 -6.45 -18.35 -1.67
N GLU A 84 -6.77 -17.40 -2.55
CA GLU A 84 -6.26 -16.04 -2.51
C GLU A 84 -6.97 -15.27 -1.37
N VAL A 85 -6.23 -14.90 -0.33
CA VAL A 85 -6.72 -14.06 0.76
C VAL A 85 -6.23 -12.64 0.55
N LYS A 86 -7.16 -11.75 0.20
CA LYS A 86 -6.91 -10.32 0.10
C LYS A 86 -7.09 -9.68 1.47
N ALA A 87 -6.06 -8.97 1.92
CA ALA A 87 -6.13 -8.13 3.11
C ALA A 87 -5.63 -6.74 2.78
N PHE A 88 -6.40 -5.74 3.17
CA PHE A 88 -6.05 -4.33 2.98
C PHE A 88 -6.01 -3.64 4.32
N ALA A 89 -5.19 -2.61 4.45
CA ALA A 89 -5.22 -1.77 5.63
C ALA A 89 -5.12 -0.30 5.25
N PHE A 90 -6.00 0.50 5.84
CA PHE A 90 -6.12 1.92 5.56
C PHE A 90 -5.97 2.70 6.86
N GLY A 91 -5.29 3.83 6.81
CA GLY A 91 -4.99 4.57 8.02
C GLY A 91 -4.46 5.96 7.77
N ASN A 92 -4.05 6.59 8.86
CA ASN A 92 -3.32 7.85 8.81
C ASN A 92 -2.11 7.71 9.73
N ILE A 93 -0.95 8.12 9.23
CA ILE A 93 0.30 8.13 9.98
C ILE A 93 0.80 9.56 10.16
N LYS A 94 1.42 9.81 11.29
CA LYS A 94 2.06 11.06 11.67
C LYS A 94 3.48 10.76 12.12
N PHE A 95 4.39 11.64 11.71
CA PHE A 95 5.80 11.57 12.05
C PHE A 95 6.11 12.64 13.09
N SER A 96 6.79 12.26 14.17
CA SER A 96 7.32 13.20 15.14
C SER A 96 8.63 12.67 15.70
N SER A 97 9.72 13.41 15.47
CA SER A 97 11.04 13.10 16.05
C SER A 97 11.50 11.66 15.78
N GLY A 98 11.34 11.18 14.54
CA GLY A 98 11.67 9.80 14.15
C GLY A 98 10.70 8.73 14.66
N LYS A 99 9.61 9.11 15.34
CA LYS A 99 8.53 8.19 15.73
C LYS A 99 7.35 8.27 14.78
N ILE A 100 6.68 7.13 14.62
CA ILE A 100 5.44 7.00 13.85
C ILE A 100 4.29 6.78 14.83
N SER A 101 3.17 7.45 14.59
CA SER A 101 1.91 7.24 15.31
C SER A 101 0.73 7.39 14.35
N GLY A 102 -0.35 6.67 14.59
CA GLY A 102 -1.47 6.69 13.66
C GLY A 102 -2.66 5.81 14.05
N SER A 103 -3.66 5.82 13.18
CA SER A 103 -4.79 4.89 13.21
C SER A 103 -4.75 3.97 12.00
N ILE A 104 -5.35 2.79 12.13
CA ILE A 104 -5.46 1.80 11.06
C ILE A 104 -6.77 1.03 11.18
N VAL A 105 -7.32 0.67 10.02
CA VAL A 105 -8.42 -0.27 9.86
C VAL A 105 -7.95 -1.35 8.90
N GLU A 106 -7.85 -2.59 9.38
CA GLU A 106 -7.60 -3.75 8.53
C GLU A 106 -8.92 -4.33 8.02
N TYR A 107 -8.97 -4.56 6.72
CA TYR A 107 -10.04 -5.18 5.96
C TYR A 107 -9.58 -6.58 5.58
N LYS A 108 -10.21 -7.62 6.13
CA LYS A 108 -9.90 -9.02 5.82
C LYS A 108 -11.09 -9.63 5.09
N ALA A 109 -10.85 -10.07 3.86
CA ALA A 109 -11.85 -10.82 3.10
C ALA A 109 -12.21 -12.09 3.89
N THR A 110 -13.47 -12.19 4.26
CA THR A 110 -14.12 -13.36 4.86
C THR A 110 -15.45 -13.55 4.15
N PRO A 111 -16.02 -14.77 4.11
CA PRO A 111 -17.38 -14.97 3.61
C PRO A 111 -18.31 -13.94 4.24
N SER A 112 -18.92 -13.09 3.40
CA SER A 112 -19.49 -11.78 3.75
C SER A 112 -20.19 -11.70 5.13
N PRO A 113 -19.99 -10.61 5.91
CA PRO A 113 -19.24 -9.39 5.55
C PRO A 113 -17.72 -9.54 5.74
N TRP A 114 -16.95 -8.60 5.22
CA TRP A 114 -15.52 -8.51 5.53
C TRP A 114 -15.33 -8.24 7.02
N LYS A 115 -14.26 -8.83 7.57
CA LYS A 115 -13.89 -8.60 8.96
C LYS A 115 -13.05 -7.32 9.06
N LEU A 116 -13.56 -6.38 9.86
CA LEU A 116 -12.92 -5.11 10.14
C LEU A 116 -12.16 -5.16 11.47
N ILE A 117 -10.93 -4.69 11.47
CA ILE A 117 -10.08 -4.63 12.65
C ILE A 117 -9.52 -3.22 12.78
N GLU A 118 -10.19 -2.40 13.57
CA GLU A 118 -9.67 -1.11 13.98
C GLU A 118 -8.53 -1.27 15.00
N GLY A 119 -7.53 -0.41 14.87
CA GLY A 119 -6.36 -0.36 15.73
C GLY A 119 -5.58 0.94 15.61
N THR A 120 -4.41 0.94 16.23
CA THR A 120 -3.44 2.03 16.17
C THR A 120 -2.17 1.59 15.47
N LEU A 121 -1.50 2.53 14.82
CA LEU A 121 -0.14 2.39 14.32
C LEU A 121 0.83 3.09 15.25
N SER A 122 1.96 2.45 15.48
CA SER A 122 3.12 3.05 16.12
C SER A 122 4.39 2.54 15.44
N GLY A 123 5.53 3.19 15.63
CA GLY A 123 6.76 2.71 15.01
C GLY A 123 7.91 3.70 15.06
N ASP A 124 8.94 3.36 14.30
CA ASP A 124 10.20 4.07 14.22
C ASP A 124 10.59 4.31 12.76
N VAL A 125 11.00 5.53 12.45
CA VAL A 125 11.67 5.87 11.20
C VAL A 125 13.13 5.45 11.35
N VAL A 126 13.54 4.46 10.57
CA VAL A 126 14.93 3.96 10.56
C VAL A 126 15.79 4.81 9.61
N SER A 127 15.20 5.24 8.50
CA SER A 127 15.81 6.16 7.52
C SER A 127 14.71 6.78 6.64
N SER A 128 15.07 7.69 5.73
CA SER A 128 14.10 8.28 4.78
C SER A 128 13.40 7.25 3.89
N GLU A 129 14.02 6.08 3.72
CA GLU A 129 13.54 5.00 2.86
C GLU A 129 13.08 3.76 3.65
N ARG A 130 13.10 3.80 4.99
CA ARG A 130 12.75 2.65 5.82
C ARG A 130 12.07 3.03 7.13
N ALA A 131 11.01 2.32 7.46
CA ALA A 131 10.36 2.40 8.76
C ALA A 131 9.97 1.02 9.27
N ASP A 132 9.95 0.88 10.58
CA ASP A 132 9.39 -0.28 11.26
C ASP A 132 8.06 0.15 11.90
N LEU A 133 6.99 -0.60 11.66
CA LEU A 133 5.62 -0.33 12.10
C LEU A 133 5.09 -1.44 13.00
N ILE A 134 4.25 -1.06 13.95
CA ILE A 134 3.53 -1.95 14.86
C ILE A 134 2.06 -1.56 14.80
N ALA A 135 1.22 -2.48 14.33
CA ALA A 135 -0.23 -2.36 14.46
C ALA A 135 -0.68 -2.99 15.77
N SER A 136 -1.50 -2.28 16.54
CA SER A 136 -2.00 -2.75 17.83
C SER A 136 -3.51 -2.59 17.94
N LYS A 137 -4.16 -3.52 18.64
CA LYS A 137 -5.58 -3.44 19.00
C LYS A 137 -5.74 -3.63 20.50
N ASN A 138 -6.43 -2.69 21.15
CA ASN A 138 -6.66 -2.73 22.60
C ASN A 138 -5.36 -2.92 23.40
N GLY A 139 -4.28 -2.24 22.98
CA GLY A 139 -2.95 -2.33 23.61
C GLY A 139 -2.18 -3.63 23.36
N LYS A 140 -2.71 -4.54 22.54
CA LYS A 140 -2.02 -5.78 22.14
C LYS A 140 -1.48 -5.65 20.72
N VAL A 141 -0.23 -6.05 20.53
CA VAL A 141 0.39 -6.11 19.20
C VAL A 141 -0.36 -7.13 18.34
N ASN A 142 -0.82 -6.68 17.18
CA ASN A 142 -1.50 -7.49 16.17
C ASN A 142 -0.54 -7.90 15.06
N SER A 143 0.31 -6.97 14.62
CA SER A 143 1.31 -7.21 13.58
C SER A 143 2.51 -6.28 13.72
N ILE A 144 3.65 -6.74 13.19
CA ILE A 144 4.87 -5.94 13.06
C ILE A 144 5.22 -5.91 11.57
N SER A 145 5.48 -4.73 11.03
CA SER A 145 5.79 -4.55 9.61
C SER A 145 7.07 -3.78 9.40
N VAL A 146 7.73 -4.03 8.29
CA VAL A 146 8.86 -3.25 7.79
C VAL A 146 8.46 -2.66 6.45
N LEU A 147 8.63 -1.35 6.32
CA LEU A 147 8.46 -0.61 5.08
C LEU A 147 9.82 -0.36 4.45
N LEU A 148 9.94 -0.63 3.15
CA LEU A 148 11.12 -0.31 2.34
C LEU A 148 10.70 0.46 1.09
N ARG A 149 11.14 1.72 1.00
CA ARG A 149 10.73 2.64 -0.07
C ARG A 149 11.29 2.16 -1.39
N ARG A 150 10.42 2.10 -2.40
CA ARG A 150 10.79 1.88 -3.80
C ARG A 150 11.11 3.23 -4.42
N SER A 151 12.29 3.77 -4.14
CA SER A 151 12.69 5.10 -4.60
C SER A 151 12.55 5.28 -6.12
N GLY A 152 12.97 4.29 -6.91
CA GLY A 152 12.84 4.33 -8.38
C GLY A 152 11.40 4.51 -8.89
N VAL A 153 10.40 3.97 -8.18
CA VAL A 153 8.98 4.20 -8.53
C VAL A 153 8.49 5.49 -7.89
N SER A 154 8.78 5.68 -6.60
CA SER A 154 8.29 6.81 -5.81
C SER A 154 8.72 8.17 -6.37
N ASP A 155 9.96 8.26 -6.87
CA ASP A 155 10.60 9.49 -7.34
C ASP A 155 10.43 9.70 -8.87
N SER A 156 9.67 8.85 -9.56
CA SER A 156 9.44 8.97 -11.02
C SER A 156 8.49 10.11 -11.41
N GLY A 157 7.80 10.71 -10.43
CA GLY A 157 6.78 11.73 -10.62
C GLY A 157 5.56 11.24 -11.40
N ILE A 158 4.42 11.91 -11.19
CA ILE A 158 3.17 11.54 -11.85
C ILE A 158 2.37 12.79 -12.26
N THR A 159 1.69 12.71 -13.40
CA THR A 159 0.80 13.75 -13.93
C THR A 159 -0.49 13.11 -14.43
N LEU A 160 -1.57 13.91 -14.56
CA LEU A 160 -2.83 13.40 -15.12
C LEU A 160 -2.67 12.97 -16.58
N GLU A 161 -1.84 13.65 -17.36
CA GLU A 161 -1.48 13.25 -18.72
C GLU A 161 -0.83 11.86 -18.75
N LYS A 162 0.13 11.58 -17.84
CA LYS A 162 0.75 10.26 -17.72
C LYS A 162 -0.27 9.18 -17.37
N LEU A 163 -1.21 9.49 -16.48
CA LEU A 163 -2.28 8.58 -16.07
C LEU A 163 -3.40 8.46 -17.10
N SER A 164 -3.52 9.38 -18.05
CA SER A 164 -4.66 9.37 -18.96
C SER A 164 -4.58 8.22 -19.96
N ALA A 165 -5.48 7.26 -19.79
CA ALA A 165 -5.62 6.06 -20.62
C ALA A 165 -6.81 5.23 -20.14
N THR A 166 -7.10 4.16 -20.89
CA THR A 166 -7.91 3.04 -20.40
C THR A 166 -6.99 1.98 -19.79
N TYR A 167 -7.40 1.43 -18.65
CA TYR A 167 -6.72 0.36 -17.94
C TYR A 167 -7.68 -0.80 -17.78
N SER A 168 -7.26 -2.02 -18.09
CA SER A 168 -8.06 -3.22 -17.90
C SER A 168 -7.33 -4.23 -17.02
N THR A 169 -8.09 -4.95 -16.19
CA THR A 169 -7.54 -6.05 -15.39
C THR A 169 -7.07 -7.19 -16.31
N PRO A 170 -6.10 -8.03 -15.88
CA PRO A 170 -5.58 -9.12 -16.72
C PRO A 170 -6.64 -10.12 -17.20
N ASP A 171 -7.72 -10.29 -16.43
CA ASP A 171 -8.86 -11.15 -16.75
C ASP A 171 -9.96 -10.43 -17.55
N SER A 172 -9.77 -9.14 -17.86
CA SER A 172 -10.72 -8.27 -18.55
C SER A 172 -12.09 -8.15 -17.87
N THR A 173 -12.18 -8.44 -16.56
CA THR A 173 -13.45 -8.32 -15.82
C THR A 173 -13.74 -6.89 -15.38
N SER A 174 -12.72 -6.03 -15.29
CA SER A 174 -12.88 -4.62 -14.93
C SER A 174 -12.04 -3.75 -15.84
N ALA A 175 -12.57 -2.57 -16.18
CA ALA A 175 -11.86 -1.57 -16.95
C ALA A 175 -12.20 -0.17 -16.44
N ILE A 176 -11.20 0.69 -16.33
CA ILE A 176 -11.41 2.11 -16.05
C ILE A 176 -10.71 2.97 -17.09
N THR A 177 -11.24 4.15 -17.34
CA THR A 177 -10.62 5.19 -18.14
C THR A 177 -10.39 6.40 -17.26
N ILE A 178 -9.15 6.89 -17.28
CA ILE A 178 -8.76 8.14 -16.65
C ILE A 178 -8.53 9.16 -17.78
N THR A 179 -9.22 10.29 -17.72
CA THR A 179 -9.05 11.39 -18.68
C THR A 179 -7.93 12.34 -18.24
N GLU A 180 -7.51 13.25 -19.12
CA GLU A 180 -6.45 14.23 -18.82
C GLU A 180 -6.83 15.23 -17.72
N ASN A 181 -8.13 15.43 -17.44
CA ASN A 181 -8.60 16.23 -16.31
C ASN A 181 -8.79 15.40 -15.02
N GLY A 182 -8.45 14.10 -15.06
CA GLY A 182 -8.48 13.21 -13.90
C GLY A 182 -9.83 12.55 -13.65
N GLU A 183 -10.85 12.76 -14.48
CA GLU A 183 -12.13 12.04 -14.34
C GLU A 183 -11.92 10.54 -14.57
N ILE A 184 -12.57 9.73 -13.73
CA ILE A 184 -12.59 8.28 -13.81
C ILE A 184 -13.97 7.84 -14.29
N THR A 185 -14.01 7.04 -15.34
CA THR A 185 -15.20 6.28 -15.74
C THR A 185 -14.84 4.82 -15.92
N GLY A 186 -15.77 3.89 -15.76
CA GLY A 186 -15.48 2.48 -16.02
C GLY A 186 -16.48 1.52 -15.41
N ASP A 187 -16.08 0.26 -15.38
CA ASP A 187 -16.83 -0.81 -14.76
C ASP A 187 -15.95 -1.75 -13.93
N ALA A 188 -16.55 -2.28 -12.86
CA ALA A 188 -15.98 -3.32 -12.02
C ALA A 188 -16.79 -4.61 -12.16
N HIS A 189 -16.10 -5.71 -12.47
CA HIS A 189 -16.67 -7.03 -12.72
C HIS A 189 -17.87 -7.06 -13.69
N SER A 190 -17.92 -6.13 -14.64
CA SER A 190 -19.04 -5.93 -15.57
C SER A 190 -20.42 -5.77 -14.89
N CYS A 191 -20.45 -5.45 -13.59
CA CYS A 191 -21.68 -5.38 -12.80
C CYS A 191 -21.76 -4.11 -11.93
N SER A 192 -20.77 -3.22 -12.00
CA SER A 192 -20.79 -1.93 -11.30
C SER A 192 -20.26 -0.84 -12.19
N ASN A 193 -20.94 0.30 -12.26
CA ASN A 193 -20.41 1.48 -12.94
C ASN A 193 -19.58 2.30 -11.95
N ILE A 194 -18.42 2.78 -12.40
CA ILE A 194 -17.51 3.63 -11.63
C ILE A 194 -17.55 5.03 -12.24
N LEU A 195 -17.78 6.03 -11.40
CA LEU A 195 -17.62 7.45 -11.74
C LEU A 195 -16.85 8.15 -10.62
N GLY A 196 -15.75 8.81 -10.94
CA GLY A 196 -14.90 9.41 -9.93
C GLY A 196 -13.85 10.34 -10.47
N GLU A 197 -12.80 10.54 -9.69
CA GLU A 197 -11.67 11.39 -10.03
C GLU A 197 -10.35 10.91 -9.42
N VAL A 198 -9.26 11.30 -10.07
CA VAL A 198 -7.89 11.24 -9.58
C VAL A 198 -7.42 12.65 -9.22
N VAL A 199 -6.83 12.79 -8.04
CA VAL A 199 -6.12 14.01 -7.62
C VAL A 199 -4.67 13.68 -7.35
N ILE A 200 -3.76 14.48 -7.90
CA ILE A 200 -2.32 14.33 -7.68
C ILE A 200 -1.88 15.38 -6.64
N PRO A 201 -1.66 14.99 -5.37
CA PRO A 201 -1.30 15.94 -4.31
C PRO A 201 0.10 16.53 -4.48
N ASP A 202 1.02 15.79 -5.08
CA ASP A 202 2.38 16.21 -5.39
C ASP A 202 2.84 15.48 -6.66
N THR A 203 3.15 16.24 -7.72
CA THR A 203 3.56 15.67 -9.01
C THR A 203 4.97 15.07 -9.00
N SER A 204 5.77 15.36 -7.98
CA SER A 204 7.12 14.78 -7.81
C SER A 204 7.10 13.38 -7.19
N ILE A 205 5.98 12.98 -6.57
CA ILE A 205 5.83 11.69 -5.90
C ILE A 205 4.79 10.84 -6.64
N ASN A 206 5.15 9.60 -6.98
CA ASN A 206 4.26 8.65 -7.67
C ASN A 206 3.22 8.02 -6.74
N VAL A 207 2.40 8.88 -6.12
CA VAL A 207 1.24 8.52 -5.31
C VAL A 207 0.13 9.53 -5.63
N PHE A 208 -1.03 9.03 -6.05
CA PHE A 208 -2.21 9.84 -6.30
C PHE A 208 -3.37 9.39 -5.41
N LYS A 209 -4.33 10.29 -5.22
CA LYS A 209 -5.59 10.01 -4.53
C LYS A 209 -6.64 9.62 -5.54
N VAL A 210 -7.44 8.61 -5.20
CA VAL A 210 -8.58 8.15 -5.98
C VAL A 210 -9.83 8.30 -5.14
N THR A 211 -10.87 8.87 -5.74
CA THR A 211 -12.22 8.88 -5.17
C THR A 211 -13.22 8.53 -6.25
N TYR A 212 -14.14 7.61 -5.99
CA TYR A 212 -15.18 7.25 -6.96
C TYR A 212 -16.45 6.73 -6.29
N LYS A 213 -17.56 6.89 -6.98
CA LYS A 213 -18.82 6.23 -6.67
C LYS A 213 -18.96 4.96 -7.51
N ALA A 214 -19.28 3.85 -6.84
CA ALA A 214 -19.68 2.61 -7.48
C ALA A 214 -21.20 2.43 -7.38
N GLU A 215 -21.84 2.26 -8.54
CA GLU A 215 -23.25 1.91 -8.65
C GLU A 215 -23.38 0.48 -9.18
N ALA A 216 -23.60 -0.48 -8.27
CA ALA A 216 -23.75 -1.88 -8.63
C ALA A 216 -25.13 -2.17 -9.25
N PHE A 217 -25.12 -2.86 -10.38
CA PHE A 217 -26.28 -3.37 -11.11
C PHE A 217 -26.06 -4.85 -11.45
N ASN A 218 -27.02 -5.71 -11.11
CA ASN A 218 -26.99 -7.14 -11.46
C ASN A 218 -25.73 -7.94 -11.03
N CYS A 219 -25.08 -7.59 -9.92
CA CYS A 219 -23.97 -8.36 -9.35
C CYS A 219 -24.39 -9.70 -8.68
N SER A 220 -25.48 -10.32 -9.10
CA SER A 220 -26.01 -11.58 -8.52
C SER A 220 -25.21 -12.82 -8.90
N GLY A 221 -24.26 -12.70 -9.84
CA GLY A 221 -23.38 -13.78 -10.31
C GLY A 221 -21.95 -13.73 -9.75
N LEU A 222 -21.63 -12.75 -8.88
CA LEU A 222 -20.34 -12.76 -8.21
C LEU A 222 -20.29 -13.92 -7.20
N PRO A 223 -19.15 -14.62 -7.07
CA PRO A 223 -19.01 -15.66 -6.07
C PRO A 223 -19.36 -15.06 -4.69
N SER A 224 -20.38 -15.63 -4.04
CA SER A 224 -20.96 -15.13 -2.79
C SER A 224 -19.98 -15.10 -1.61
N GLU A 225 -18.79 -15.65 -1.79
CA GLU A 225 -17.76 -15.81 -0.77
C GLU A 225 -16.90 -14.55 -0.57
N GLU A 226 -16.92 -13.59 -1.51
CA GLU A 226 -16.02 -12.42 -1.44
C GLU A 226 -16.76 -11.12 -1.10
N VAL A 227 -17.87 -10.79 -1.76
CA VAL A 227 -18.64 -9.56 -1.54
C VAL A 227 -20.08 -9.75 -2.05
N LEU A 228 -21.12 -9.33 -1.30
CA LEU A 228 -22.47 -9.26 -1.86
C LEU A 228 -22.55 -8.08 -2.83
N GLY A 229 -23.24 -8.24 -3.96
CA GLY A 229 -23.37 -7.17 -4.96
C GLY A 229 -23.81 -5.80 -4.40
N ASP A 230 -24.60 -5.78 -3.32
CA ASP A 230 -25.01 -4.55 -2.64
C ASP A 230 -23.91 -3.93 -1.76
N ASP A 231 -22.97 -4.72 -1.24
CA ASP A 231 -21.83 -4.22 -0.47
C ASP A 231 -20.85 -3.43 -1.36
N LEU A 232 -20.87 -3.67 -2.67
CA LEU A 232 -20.06 -2.93 -3.65
C LEU A 232 -20.57 -1.50 -3.89
N LYS A 233 -21.81 -1.17 -3.50
CA LYS A 233 -22.38 0.17 -3.71
C LYS A 233 -21.82 1.17 -2.71
N GLY A 234 -21.44 2.35 -3.19
CA GLY A 234 -21.07 3.47 -2.34
C GLY A 234 -19.98 4.35 -2.90
N GLU A 235 -19.59 5.32 -2.09
CA GLU A 235 -18.41 6.16 -2.32
C GLU A 235 -17.16 5.42 -1.82
N TYR A 236 -16.09 5.50 -2.60
CA TYR A 236 -14.81 4.87 -2.34
C TYR A 236 -13.72 5.93 -2.34
N SER A 237 -12.72 5.74 -1.48
CA SER A 237 -11.54 6.57 -1.45
C SER A 237 -10.29 5.77 -1.12
N GLY A 238 -9.14 6.25 -1.62
CA GLY A 238 -7.86 5.65 -1.29
C GLY A 238 -6.70 6.21 -2.12
N LEU A 239 -5.64 5.42 -2.27
CA LEU A 239 -4.40 5.83 -2.91
C LEU A 239 -4.02 4.87 -4.04
N GLY A 240 -3.33 5.41 -5.05
CA GLY A 240 -2.78 4.63 -6.15
C GLY A 240 -1.39 5.06 -6.58
N THR A 241 -0.80 4.25 -7.45
CA THR A 241 0.51 4.46 -8.06
C THR A 241 0.50 3.90 -9.50
N PHE A 242 1.43 4.37 -10.33
CA PHE A 242 1.54 3.96 -11.73
C PHE A 242 2.99 3.62 -12.09
N ASP A 243 3.24 2.40 -12.57
CA ASP A 243 4.55 1.98 -13.04
C ASP A 243 4.64 2.09 -14.57
N GLU A 244 5.36 3.10 -15.06
CA GLU A 244 5.58 3.35 -16.48
C GLU A 244 6.32 2.21 -17.19
N HIS A 245 7.19 1.47 -16.49
CA HIS A 245 7.95 0.39 -17.11
C HIS A 245 7.08 -0.82 -17.43
N THR A 246 6.05 -1.04 -16.60
CA THR A 246 5.11 -2.15 -16.76
C THR A 246 3.75 -1.70 -17.29
N ASN A 247 3.57 -0.39 -17.52
CA ASN A 247 2.29 0.24 -17.87
C ASN A 247 1.16 -0.16 -16.91
N LYS A 248 1.49 -0.32 -15.63
CA LYS A 248 0.58 -0.87 -14.63
C LYS A 248 0.09 0.22 -13.67
N LEU A 249 -1.22 0.33 -13.56
CA LEU A 249 -1.90 1.16 -12.57
C LEU A 249 -2.36 0.27 -11.41
N ILE A 250 -2.04 0.67 -10.18
CA ILE A 250 -2.55 0.02 -8.97
C ILE A 250 -3.18 1.06 -8.08
N PHE A 251 -4.39 0.81 -7.59
CA PHE A 251 -4.93 1.57 -6.47
C PHE A 251 -5.68 0.68 -5.50
N TYR A 252 -5.67 1.13 -4.25
CA TYR A 252 -6.39 0.53 -3.15
C TYR A 252 -7.43 1.53 -2.66
N THR A 253 -8.69 1.10 -2.59
CA THR A 253 -9.79 1.92 -2.10
C THR A 253 -10.60 1.17 -1.06
N ARG A 254 -11.27 1.92 -0.20
CA ARG A 254 -12.30 1.40 0.70
C ARG A 254 -13.54 2.23 0.57
N ASN A 255 -14.69 1.63 0.84
CA ASN A 255 -15.93 2.37 0.80
C ASN A 255 -16.19 3.13 2.12
N ASP A 256 -16.97 4.21 2.02
CA ASP A 256 -17.27 5.10 3.14
C ASP A 256 -18.19 4.48 4.20
N ASN A 257 -18.89 3.38 3.86
CA ASN A 257 -19.63 2.58 4.83
C ASN A 257 -18.75 1.55 5.56
N GLU A 258 -17.44 1.54 5.24
CA GLU A 258 -16.39 0.70 5.79
C GLU A 258 -16.64 -0.79 5.71
N LYS A 259 -17.48 -1.29 4.80
CA LYS A 259 -17.75 -2.73 4.67
C LYS A 259 -16.80 -3.46 3.75
N VAL A 260 -16.24 -2.78 2.76
CA VAL A 260 -15.40 -3.41 1.75
C VAL A 260 -14.22 -2.55 1.37
N ALA A 261 -13.16 -3.24 0.98
CA ALA A 261 -12.00 -2.66 0.36
C ALA A 261 -11.73 -3.37 -0.96
N TRP A 262 -11.15 -2.63 -1.89
CA TRP A 262 -10.93 -3.03 -3.27
C TRP A 262 -9.49 -2.72 -3.67
N MET A 263 -8.91 -3.59 -4.49
CA MET A 263 -7.69 -3.33 -5.22
C MET A 263 -7.99 -3.42 -6.70
N PHE A 264 -7.68 -2.36 -7.44
CA PHE A 264 -7.63 -2.40 -8.89
C PHE A 264 -6.17 -2.53 -9.32
N GLU A 265 -5.90 -3.49 -10.20
CA GLU A 265 -4.63 -3.64 -10.88
C GLU A 265 -4.91 -3.76 -12.37
N GLY A 266 -4.58 -2.73 -13.14
CA GLY A 266 -4.87 -2.64 -14.57
C GLY A 266 -3.65 -2.34 -15.41
N ILE A 267 -3.67 -2.80 -16.66
CA ILE A 267 -2.64 -2.53 -17.67
C ILE A 267 -3.17 -1.48 -18.66
N ARG A 268 -2.33 -0.51 -19.01
CA ARG A 268 -2.63 0.58 -19.95
C ARG A 268 -2.88 0.06 -21.36
N HIS A 269 -3.89 0.63 -22.04
CA HIS A 269 -4.23 0.42 -23.44
C HIS A 269 -4.20 1.74 -24.23
#